data_AF-A0A957M6K4-F1
#
_entry.id   AF-A0A957M6K4-F1
#
_cell.length_a   1.000
_cell.length_b   1.000
_cell.length_c   1.000
_cell.angle_alpha   90.00
_cell.angle_beta   90.00
_cell.angle_gamma   90.00
#
_symmetry.space_group_name_H-M   'P 1'
#
loop_
_entity.id
_entity.type
_entity.pdbx_description
1 polymer ?
#
loop_
_entity_poly.entity_id
_entity_poly.type
_entity_poly.pdbx_seq_one_letter_code
_entity_poly.pdbx_strand_id
1 'polypeptide(L)'
;MAEIHWWGAPRHIGSLTQLSPRLDELFTPGVPIFESSQKMTASLRGVMVRHPALDKNGKNDLIVVTTNQFGDSAPTPRLHFMKDSVPIGWQGAFFDDTIVAVNDLRPGWRKLTVRVQVYDLDRIPVDLFTAVGTLAATGVGVAQPQLFAFAGAASAVVGPLVKLINNLNQHDEIIDQRVALELSEQGHGDMLLQPGYYVCFAQPVEESKPLSINHQLRVLEQGVEFTACGYSVLEIEPSFTIDRTHELDQDAARLVAELDGKNVDSSAIEALRSVVDAADKFRRLERAWQLASKNPAELTVSDQELLANLKLDPELAPFLHALG
;
A
#
# COMPACT_ATOMS: atom_id res chain seq x y z
N MET A 1 -10.61 23.79 17.08
CA MET A 1 -11.05 22.39 16.94
C MET A 1 -9.96 21.68 16.15
N ALA A 2 -9.63 20.43 16.47
CA ALA A 2 -8.62 19.70 15.72
C ALA A 2 -9.22 19.31 14.35
N GLU A 3 -8.48 19.66 13.31
CA GLU A 3 -8.79 19.37 11.92
C GLU A 3 -7.89 18.21 11.48
N ILE A 4 -8.51 17.08 11.09
CA ILE A 4 -7.78 15.84 10.82
C ILE A 4 -8.14 15.27 9.45
N HIS A 5 -7.14 14.72 8.76
CA HIS A 5 -7.33 14.10 7.46
C HIS A 5 -7.64 12.60 7.54
N TRP A 6 -7.34 11.95 8.66
CA TRP A 6 -7.36 10.50 8.75
C TRP A 6 -8.27 10.00 9.86
N TRP A 7 -9.11 9.04 9.51
CA TRP A 7 -10.06 8.38 10.38
C TRP A 7 -9.95 6.87 10.22
N GLY A 8 -10.37 6.11 11.22
CA GLY A 8 -10.22 4.66 11.27
C GLY A 8 -11.51 3.92 11.59
N ALA A 9 -11.61 2.68 11.15
CA ALA A 9 -12.69 1.76 11.51
C ALA A 9 -12.14 0.35 11.69
N PRO A 10 -12.77 -0.49 12.55
CA PRO A 10 -12.36 -1.88 12.72
C PRO A 10 -12.52 -2.67 11.42
N ARG A 11 -11.77 -3.77 11.29
CA ARG A 11 -11.81 -4.65 10.12
C ARG A 11 -13.20 -5.24 9.85
N HIS A 12 -13.96 -5.53 10.90
CA HIS A 12 -15.32 -6.04 10.77
C HIS A 12 -16.31 -4.88 10.80
N ILE A 13 -16.65 -4.37 9.62
CA ILE A 13 -17.67 -3.35 9.45
C ILE A 13 -19.05 -3.98 9.19
N GLY A 14 -20.09 -3.37 9.77
CA GLY A 14 -21.48 -3.79 9.59
C GLY A 14 -22.18 -3.02 8.45
N SER A 15 -23.51 -2.91 8.55
CA SER A 15 -24.28 -2.02 7.67
C SER A 15 -23.86 -0.55 7.85
N LEU A 16 -23.53 -0.17 9.08
CA LEU A 16 -23.03 1.13 9.48
C LEU A 16 -22.04 0.95 10.64
N THR A 17 -20.82 1.44 10.47
CA THR A 17 -19.77 1.43 11.51
C THR A 17 -19.25 2.84 11.71
N GLN A 18 -19.19 3.29 12.96
CA GLN A 18 -18.70 4.63 13.27
C GLN A 18 -17.20 4.73 12.96
N LEU A 19 -16.81 5.84 12.33
CA LEU A 19 -15.40 6.16 12.13
C LEU A 19 -14.84 6.82 13.40
N SER A 20 -13.63 6.41 13.78
CA SER A 20 -12.87 6.99 14.88
C SER A 20 -11.85 7.98 14.36
N PRO A 21 -11.79 9.19 14.91
CA PRO A 21 -10.69 10.12 14.66
C PRO A 21 -9.40 9.77 15.43
N ARG A 22 -9.50 8.86 16.42
CA ARG A 22 -8.41 8.44 17.31
C ARG A 22 -7.70 7.21 16.75
N LEU A 23 -6.75 7.46 15.86
CA LEU A 23 -5.89 6.43 15.27
C LEU A 23 -4.81 5.92 16.24
N ASP A 24 -4.59 6.63 17.35
CA ASP A 24 -3.71 6.29 18.46
C ASP A 24 -4.31 5.28 19.45
N GLU A 25 -5.56 4.87 19.22
CA GLU A 25 -6.31 3.91 20.00
C GLU A 25 -6.68 2.68 19.15
N LEU A 26 -6.89 1.52 19.79
CA LEU A 26 -7.34 0.33 19.07
C LEU A 26 -8.77 0.49 18.57
N PHE A 27 -9.02 0.10 17.31
CA PHE A 27 -10.37 0.06 16.77
C PHE A 27 -11.23 -1.03 17.43
N THR A 28 -10.60 -2.14 17.85
CA THR A 28 -11.27 -3.23 18.55
C THR A 28 -10.54 -3.51 19.87
N PRO A 29 -11.17 -3.25 21.04
CA PRO A 29 -10.56 -3.55 22.33
C PRO A 29 -10.16 -5.02 22.44
N GLY A 30 -8.91 -5.27 22.85
CA GLY A 30 -8.37 -6.62 23.03
C GLY A 30 -7.85 -7.31 21.76
N VAL A 31 -7.97 -6.69 20.59
CA VAL A 31 -7.27 -7.14 19.37
C VAL A 31 -5.93 -6.40 19.31
N PRO A 32 -4.78 -7.10 19.47
CA PRO A 32 -3.48 -6.44 19.47
C PRO A 32 -3.16 -5.81 18.11
N ILE A 33 -2.24 -4.83 18.12
CA ILE A 33 -1.58 -4.33 16.91
C ILE A 33 -0.82 -5.46 16.21
N PHE A 34 -0.29 -5.18 15.02
CA PHE A 34 0.59 -6.13 14.35
C PHE A 34 1.82 -6.47 15.22
N GLU A 35 2.27 -7.72 15.13
CA GLU A 35 3.48 -8.22 15.76
C GLU A 35 4.55 -8.60 14.72
N SER A 36 5.80 -8.74 15.16
CA SER A 36 6.83 -9.31 14.30
C SER A 36 6.45 -10.71 13.79
N SER A 37 6.94 -11.07 12.61
CA SER A 37 6.62 -12.35 11.93
C SER A 37 5.19 -12.51 11.44
N GLN A 38 4.31 -11.53 11.68
CA GLN A 38 2.97 -11.55 11.10
C GLN A 38 3.00 -11.17 9.62
N LYS A 39 2.01 -11.69 8.91
CA LYS A 39 1.70 -11.31 7.54
C LYS A 39 0.85 -10.05 7.55
N MET A 40 1.06 -9.17 6.59
CA MET A 40 0.24 -7.97 6.44
C MET A 40 0.08 -7.61 4.98
N THR A 41 -1.14 -7.23 4.59
CA THR A 41 -1.43 -6.61 3.30
C THR A 41 -2.12 -5.29 3.55
N ALA A 42 -1.64 -4.22 2.92
CA ALA A 42 -2.33 -2.94 2.83
C ALA A 42 -2.83 -2.76 1.39
N SER A 43 -4.10 -2.42 1.24
CA SER A 43 -4.76 -2.25 -0.06
C SER A 43 -5.55 -0.96 -0.13
N LEU A 44 -5.59 -0.35 -1.31
CA LEU A 44 -6.46 0.78 -1.64
C LEU A 44 -7.80 0.24 -2.15
N ARG A 45 -8.88 0.44 -1.41
CA ARG A 45 -10.19 -0.15 -1.72
C ARG A 45 -11.08 0.74 -2.57
N GLY A 46 -10.85 2.05 -2.49
CA GLY A 46 -11.52 2.99 -3.36
C GLY A 46 -11.20 4.43 -3.08
N VAL A 47 -11.62 5.28 -4.00
CA VAL A 47 -11.51 6.73 -3.94
C VAL A 47 -12.86 7.33 -4.31
N MET A 48 -13.39 8.18 -3.44
CA MET A 48 -14.47 9.10 -3.74
C MET A 48 -13.89 10.36 -4.35
N VAL A 49 -14.09 10.52 -5.64
CA VAL A 49 -13.62 11.68 -6.41
C VAL A 49 -14.66 12.78 -6.29
N ARG A 50 -14.32 13.84 -5.55
CA ARG A 50 -15.10 15.07 -5.44
C ARG A 50 -14.12 16.24 -5.35
N HIS A 51 -14.29 17.24 -6.21
CA HIS A 51 -13.46 18.44 -6.19
C HIS A 51 -14.26 19.65 -6.74
N PRO A 52 -14.26 20.80 -6.05
CA PRO A 52 -15.12 21.94 -6.41
C PRO A 52 -14.91 22.50 -7.82
N ALA A 53 -13.70 22.36 -8.38
CA ALA A 53 -13.41 22.81 -9.74
C ALA A 53 -13.96 21.85 -10.83
N LEU A 54 -14.33 20.62 -10.45
CA LEU A 54 -14.70 19.51 -11.35
C LEU A 54 -16.22 19.40 -11.57
N ASP A 55 -17.04 20.09 -10.77
CA ASP A 55 -18.51 20.02 -10.82
C ASP A 55 -19.15 20.56 -12.11
N LYS A 56 -18.39 21.20 -13.01
CA LYS A 56 -18.95 21.84 -14.21
C LYS A 56 -19.21 20.89 -15.39
N ASN A 57 -18.42 19.83 -15.54
CA ASN A 57 -18.54 18.87 -16.66
C ASN A 57 -18.80 17.43 -16.21
N GLY A 58 -18.68 17.13 -14.92
CA GLY A 58 -19.05 15.82 -14.35
C GLY A 58 -18.12 14.66 -14.69
N LYS A 59 -16.98 14.91 -15.36
CA LYS A 59 -15.98 13.90 -15.75
C LYS A 59 -14.57 14.47 -15.61
N ASN A 60 -13.61 13.61 -15.26
CA ASN A 60 -12.19 13.96 -15.05
C ASN A 60 -11.26 12.89 -15.63
N ASP A 61 -10.06 13.27 -15.98
CA ASP A 61 -9.01 12.32 -16.32
C ASP A 61 -8.23 12.02 -15.04
N LEU A 62 -8.30 10.80 -14.51
CA LEU A 62 -7.84 10.51 -13.16
C LEU A 62 -6.62 9.60 -13.13
N ILE A 63 -5.70 9.94 -12.24
CA ILE A 63 -4.61 9.07 -11.81
C ILE A 63 -4.69 8.83 -10.31
N VAL A 64 -4.47 7.58 -9.90
CA VAL A 64 -4.39 7.20 -8.48
C VAL A 64 -3.09 6.46 -8.23
N VAL A 65 -2.26 7.05 -7.38
CA VAL A 65 -0.95 6.56 -6.98
C VAL A 65 -0.91 6.44 -5.46
N THR A 66 -0.25 5.41 -4.94
CA THR A 66 0.20 5.41 -3.56
C THR A 66 1.71 5.36 -3.49
N THR A 67 2.27 5.88 -2.42
CA THR A 67 3.69 5.67 -2.08
C THR A 67 3.75 5.05 -0.70
N ASN A 68 4.46 3.94 -0.55
CA ASN A 68 4.66 3.28 0.74
C ASN A 68 6.13 3.27 1.15
N GLN A 69 6.39 3.28 2.46
CA GLN A 69 7.74 3.26 3.02
C GLN A 69 7.72 2.58 4.39
N PHE A 70 8.59 1.59 4.60
CA PHE A 70 8.83 1.02 5.94
C PHE A 70 10.10 1.58 6.55
N GLY A 71 10.02 2.14 7.77
CA GLY A 71 11.16 2.72 8.47
C GLY A 71 11.94 3.69 7.57
N ASP A 72 13.25 3.45 7.43
CA ASP A 72 14.16 4.28 6.62
C ASP A 72 14.38 3.76 5.19
N SER A 73 13.59 2.78 4.72
CA SER A 73 13.67 2.31 3.33
C SER A 73 13.30 3.40 2.32
N ALA A 74 13.65 3.23 1.04
CA ALA A 74 13.21 4.17 0.02
C ALA A 74 11.68 4.12 -0.18
N PRO A 75 11.01 5.28 -0.34
CA PRO A 75 9.61 5.34 -0.73
C PRO A 75 9.38 4.65 -2.08
N THR A 76 8.39 3.76 -2.14
CA THR A 76 8.08 2.99 -3.34
C THR A 76 6.73 3.42 -3.89
N PRO A 77 6.66 4.09 -5.06
CA PRO A 77 5.41 4.47 -5.68
C PRO A 77 4.74 3.28 -6.37
N ARG A 78 3.40 3.29 -6.40
CA ARG A 78 2.55 2.34 -7.11
C ARG A 78 1.40 3.08 -7.75
N LEU A 79 1.17 2.81 -9.02
CA LEU A 79 -0.02 3.29 -9.72
C LEU A 79 -1.12 2.22 -9.59
N HIS A 80 -2.33 2.64 -9.26
CA HIS A 80 -3.50 1.77 -9.06
C HIS A 80 -4.59 1.99 -10.12
N PHE A 81 -4.63 3.20 -10.66
CA PHE A 81 -5.66 3.63 -11.59
C PHE A 81 -5.13 4.72 -12.51
N MET A 82 -5.46 4.62 -13.80
CA MET A 82 -5.29 5.73 -14.73
C MET A 82 -6.34 5.61 -15.83
N LYS A 83 -7.20 6.63 -15.97
CA LYS A 83 -8.29 6.60 -16.95
C LYS A 83 -8.76 8.00 -17.29
N ASP A 84 -9.14 8.20 -18.54
CA ASP A 84 -9.78 9.42 -19.04
C ASP A 84 -11.29 9.45 -18.79
N SER A 85 -11.86 10.65 -18.73
CA SER A 85 -13.29 10.91 -18.76
C SER A 85 -14.10 10.12 -17.73
N VAL A 86 -13.53 9.98 -16.52
CA VAL A 86 -14.07 9.24 -15.40
C VAL A 86 -15.15 10.06 -14.70
N PRO A 87 -16.36 9.52 -14.47
CA PRO A 87 -17.41 10.25 -13.80
C PRO A 87 -17.05 10.57 -12.34
N ILE A 88 -17.55 11.71 -11.85
CA ILE A 88 -17.50 12.06 -10.42
C ILE A 88 -18.14 10.94 -9.59
N GLY A 89 -17.58 10.69 -8.41
CA GLY A 89 -18.05 9.66 -7.48
C GLY A 89 -16.99 8.60 -7.21
N TRP A 90 -17.44 7.39 -6.93
CA TRP A 90 -16.55 6.30 -6.55
C TRP A 90 -15.76 5.71 -7.68
N GLN A 91 -14.50 5.46 -7.40
CA GLN A 91 -13.65 4.60 -8.18
C GLN A 91 -13.08 3.53 -7.25
N GLY A 92 -13.29 2.25 -7.59
CA GLY A 92 -12.74 1.11 -6.83
C GLY A 92 -12.34 -0.08 -7.71
N ALA A 93 -12.51 0.03 -9.03
CA ALA A 93 -12.06 -0.96 -9.99
C ALA A 93 -10.62 -0.64 -10.40
N PHE A 94 -9.69 -0.85 -9.47
CA PHE A 94 -8.27 -0.68 -9.70
C PHE A 94 -7.71 -1.90 -10.42
N PHE A 95 -6.69 -1.70 -11.26
CA PHE A 95 -6.00 -2.81 -11.91
C PHE A 95 -5.02 -3.52 -10.95
N ASP A 96 -4.61 -2.84 -9.88
CA ASP A 96 -3.85 -3.36 -8.74
C ASP A 96 -4.30 -2.55 -7.53
N ASP A 97 -4.90 -3.19 -6.54
CA ASP A 97 -5.33 -2.55 -5.29
C ASP A 97 -4.28 -2.68 -4.19
N THR A 98 -3.20 -3.44 -4.37
CA THR A 98 -2.20 -3.70 -3.33
C THR A 98 -1.20 -2.56 -3.21
N ILE A 99 -1.17 -1.93 -2.04
CA ILE A 99 -0.18 -0.90 -1.69
C ILE A 99 1.14 -1.56 -1.29
N VAL A 100 1.05 -2.51 -0.36
CA VAL A 100 2.19 -3.30 0.10
C VAL A 100 1.70 -4.60 0.70
N ALA A 101 2.42 -5.69 0.48
CA ALA A 101 2.16 -6.96 1.15
C ALA A 101 3.48 -7.51 1.70
N VAL A 102 3.45 -8.05 2.90
CA VAL A 102 4.63 -8.56 3.59
C VAL A 102 4.28 -9.89 4.22
N ASN A 103 5.08 -10.92 3.92
CA ASN A 103 4.87 -12.25 4.48
C ASN A 103 5.58 -12.44 5.84
N ASP A 104 6.51 -11.55 6.17
CA ASP A 104 7.22 -11.47 7.45
C ASP A 104 7.43 -10.00 7.83
N LEU A 105 6.58 -9.49 8.74
CA LEU A 105 6.77 -8.17 9.32
C LEU A 105 8.02 -8.17 10.22
N ARG A 106 9.09 -7.56 9.72
CA ARG A 106 10.42 -7.64 10.35
C ARG A 106 10.47 -6.84 11.66
N PRO A 107 11.25 -7.27 12.67
CA PRO A 107 11.41 -6.54 13.93
C PRO A 107 11.88 -5.08 13.83
N GLY A 108 12.55 -4.71 12.74
CA GLY A 108 12.98 -3.33 12.45
C GLY A 108 11.93 -2.46 11.74
N TRP A 109 10.85 -3.04 11.22
CA TRP A 109 9.81 -2.33 10.48
C TRP A 109 8.75 -1.77 11.42
N ARG A 110 9.14 -0.78 12.22
CA ARG A 110 8.27 -0.18 13.24
C ARG A 110 7.26 0.83 12.71
N LYS A 111 7.45 1.33 11.49
CA LYS A 111 6.66 2.43 10.92
C LYS A 111 6.36 2.16 9.46
N LEU A 112 5.09 2.16 9.10
CA LEU A 112 4.60 2.19 7.73
C LEU A 112 4.12 3.61 7.42
N THR A 113 4.80 4.29 6.51
CA THR A 113 4.26 5.51 5.89
C THR A 113 3.49 5.12 4.63
N VAL A 114 2.28 5.66 4.48
CA VAL A 114 1.52 5.61 3.22
C VAL A 114 1.16 7.03 2.81
N ARG A 115 1.39 7.36 1.54
CA ARG A 115 0.90 8.57 0.88
C ARG A 115 -0.09 8.16 -0.20
N VAL A 116 -1.27 8.76 -0.21
CA VAL A 116 -2.29 8.56 -1.25
C VAL A 116 -2.36 9.81 -2.10
N GLN A 117 -2.28 9.64 -3.41
CA GLN A 117 -2.21 10.70 -4.40
C GLN A 117 -3.26 10.44 -5.48
N VAL A 118 -4.25 11.33 -5.55
CA VAL A 118 -5.33 11.32 -6.54
C VAL A 118 -5.28 12.68 -7.23
N TYR A 119 -5.08 12.65 -8.54
CA TYR A 119 -4.85 13.85 -9.32
C TYR A 119 -5.69 13.82 -10.60
N ASP A 120 -6.02 15.01 -11.07
CA ASP A 120 -6.55 15.26 -12.41
C ASP A 120 -5.39 15.33 -13.42
N LEU A 121 -5.60 14.76 -14.62
CA LEU A 121 -4.57 14.56 -15.64
C LEU A 121 -4.57 15.62 -16.73
N ASP A 122 -5.50 16.60 -16.68
CA ASP A 122 -5.72 17.65 -17.69
C ASP A 122 -4.47 18.44 -18.11
N ARG A 123 -3.38 18.41 -17.31
CA ARG A 123 -2.13 19.15 -17.58
C ARG A 123 -0.91 18.27 -17.81
N ILE A 124 -1.09 16.95 -17.90
CA ILE A 124 0.03 16.03 -18.11
C ILE A 124 0.36 15.93 -19.60
N PRO A 125 1.67 15.94 -19.98
CA PRO A 125 2.06 15.76 -21.37
C PRO A 125 1.44 14.50 -21.98
N VAL A 126 0.79 14.63 -23.14
CA VAL A 126 0.09 13.54 -23.83
C VAL A 126 0.99 12.33 -24.05
N ASP A 127 2.27 12.56 -24.33
CA ASP A 127 3.28 11.53 -24.55
C ASP A 127 3.48 10.67 -23.29
N LEU A 128 3.46 11.31 -22.11
CA LEU A 128 3.63 10.67 -20.81
C LEU A 128 2.37 9.91 -20.40
N PHE A 129 1.21 10.52 -20.62
CA PHE A 129 -0.09 9.86 -20.44
C PHE A 129 -0.23 8.63 -21.35
N THR A 130 0.15 8.73 -22.62
CA THR A 130 0.07 7.63 -23.59
C THR A 130 1.04 6.51 -23.20
N ALA A 131 2.26 6.85 -22.77
CA ALA A 131 3.23 5.87 -22.29
C ALA A 131 2.69 5.09 -21.08
N VAL A 132 2.18 5.77 -20.06
CA VAL A 132 1.63 5.12 -18.85
C VAL A 132 0.29 4.43 -19.11
N GLY A 133 -0.52 4.95 -20.02
CA GLY A 133 -1.84 4.42 -20.37
C GLY A 133 -1.77 3.15 -21.19
N THR A 134 -0.83 3.08 -22.14
CA THR A 134 -0.52 1.86 -22.88
C THR A 134 -0.07 0.75 -21.91
N LEU A 135 0.66 1.11 -20.86
CA LEU A 135 1.09 0.17 -19.82
C LEU A 135 -0.09 -0.30 -18.97
N ALA A 136 -0.90 0.61 -18.44
CA ALA A 136 -2.09 0.27 -17.65
C ALA A 136 -3.10 -0.59 -18.44
N ALA A 137 -3.24 -0.36 -19.76
CA ALA A 137 -4.14 -1.10 -20.64
C ALA A 137 -3.74 -2.56 -20.88
N THR A 138 -2.50 -2.95 -20.56
CA THR A 138 -2.09 -4.37 -20.65
C THR A 138 -2.69 -5.22 -19.53
N GLY A 139 -3.48 -4.65 -18.60
CA GLY A 139 -4.02 -5.34 -17.42
C GLY A 139 -2.95 -5.70 -16.39
N VAL A 140 -1.72 -5.32 -16.71
CA VAL A 140 -0.52 -5.41 -15.91
C VAL A 140 -0.52 -4.14 -15.09
N GLY A 141 -1.00 -4.21 -13.85
CA GLY A 141 -0.91 -3.06 -12.96
C GLY A 141 0.51 -2.50 -13.00
N VAL A 142 0.70 -1.20 -12.91
CA VAL A 142 2.03 -0.59 -13.12
C VAL A 142 3.02 -0.88 -11.96
N ALA A 143 2.77 -1.95 -11.21
CA ALA A 143 3.70 -2.69 -10.37
C ALA A 143 3.82 -4.20 -10.70
N GLN A 144 3.28 -4.64 -11.84
CA GLN A 144 3.35 -6.00 -12.35
C GLN A 144 4.42 -6.07 -13.45
N PRO A 145 5.47 -6.87 -13.26
CA PRO A 145 6.38 -7.23 -14.32
C PRO A 145 5.99 -8.57 -14.95
N GLN A 146 4.70 -8.88 -15.16
CA GLN A 146 4.35 -9.94 -16.12
C GLN A 146 4.70 -9.56 -17.59
N LEU A 147 5.34 -8.41 -17.81
CA LEU A 147 6.16 -8.09 -18.97
C LEU A 147 7.50 -8.89 -19.03
N PHE A 148 7.65 -10.03 -18.36
CA PHE A 148 8.84 -10.90 -18.52
C PHE A 148 8.93 -11.64 -19.88
N ALA A 149 7.92 -11.56 -20.76
CA ALA A 149 8.13 -11.88 -22.18
C ALA A 149 8.81 -10.73 -22.96
N PHE A 150 8.91 -9.53 -22.35
CA PHE A 150 9.43 -8.31 -22.96
C PHE A 150 10.30 -7.53 -21.93
N ALA A 151 11.44 -8.12 -21.53
CA ALA A 151 12.36 -7.57 -20.54
C ALA A 151 12.83 -6.11 -20.80
N GLY A 152 12.67 -5.57 -22.01
CA GLY A 152 12.97 -4.17 -22.34
C GLY A 152 12.03 -3.11 -21.74
N ALA A 153 10.89 -3.48 -21.13
CA ALA A 153 9.88 -2.51 -20.70
C ALA A 153 10.03 -2.02 -19.25
N ALA A 154 10.64 -2.77 -18.33
CA ALA A 154 10.66 -2.41 -16.90
C ALA A 154 11.44 -1.10 -16.60
N SER A 155 12.58 -0.89 -17.28
CA SER A 155 13.34 0.37 -17.22
C SER A 155 12.64 1.53 -17.92
N ALA A 156 11.83 1.22 -18.93
CA ALA A 156 10.99 2.19 -19.62
C ALA A 156 9.73 2.57 -18.82
N VAL A 157 9.41 1.89 -17.71
CA VAL A 157 8.18 2.10 -16.92
C VAL A 157 8.43 2.96 -15.69
N VAL A 158 9.47 2.66 -14.91
CA VAL A 158 9.72 3.36 -13.63
C VAL A 158 10.11 4.82 -13.86
N GLY A 159 10.95 5.10 -14.87
CA GLY A 159 11.38 6.45 -15.20
C GLY A 159 10.20 7.38 -15.54
N PRO A 160 9.33 7.02 -16.49
CA PRO A 160 8.11 7.79 -16.79
C PRO A 160 7.14 7.88 -15.61
N LEU A 161 6.94 6.83 -14.81
CA LEU A 161 6.06 6.93 -13.65
C LEU A 161 6.61 7.88 -12.58
N VAL A 162 7.90 7.78 -12.26
CA VAL A 162 8.56 8.71 -11.32
C VAL A 162 8.53 10.14 -11.87
N LYS A 163 8.79 10.33 -13.17
CA LYS A 163 8.63 11.64 -13.82
C LYS A 163 7.18 12.13 -13.78
N LEU A 164 6.21 11.26 -13.97
CA LEU A 164 4.79 11.58 -13.89
C LEU A 164 4.44 12.07 -12.49
N ILE A 165 4.82 11.30 -11.46
CA ILE A 165 4.64 11.66 -10.06
C ILE A 165 5.33 12.99 -9.72
N ASN A 166 6.56 13.20 -10.21
CA ASN A 166 7.30 14.44 -10.01
C ASN A 166 6.71 15.64 -10.78
N ASN A 167 5.91 15.40 -11.83
CA ASN A 167 5.21 16.42 -12.58
C ASN A 167 3.75 16.63 -12.10
N LEU A 168 3.26 15.83 -11.15
CA LEU A 168 1.97 16.09 -10.50
C LEU A 168 2.06 17.44 -9.78
N ASN A 169 1.20 18.38 -10.18
CA ASN A 169 1.19 19.74 -9.66
C ASN A 169 0.07 19.90 -8.63
N GLN A 170 0.32 20.64 -7.54
CA GLN A 170 -0.67 20.94 -6.49
C GLN A 170 -1.96 21.58 -7.04
N HIS A 171 -1.92 22.20 -8.22
CA HIS A 171 -3.10 22.78 -8.85
C HIS A 171 -4.14 21.76 -9.33
N ASP A 172 -3.74 20.50 -9.54
CA ASP A 172 -4.58 19.42 -10.07
C ASP A 172 -4.82 18.33 -9.01
N GLU A 173 -4.53 18.65 -7.75
CA GLU A 173 -4.66 17.76 -6.60
C GLU A 173 -6.13 17.57 -6.20
N ILE A 174 -6.56 16.31 -6.14
CA ILE A 174 -7.86 15.93 -5.57
C ILE A 174 -7.66 15.38 -4.15
N ILE A 175 -6.66 14.53 -3.96
CA ILE A 175 -6.21 14.04 -2.65
C ILE A 175 -4.69 13.92 -2.71
N ASP A 176 -3.94 14.63 -1.86
CA ASP A 176 -2.53 14.30 -1.60
C ASP A 176 -2.26 14.34 -0.10
N GLN A 177 -2.32 13.15 0.50
CA GLN A 177 -2.26 13.03 1.95
C GLN A 177 -1.39 11.87 2.38
N ARG A 178 -0.76 12.04 3.53
CA ARG A 178 0.18 11.08 4.12
C ARG A 178 -0.26 10.67 5.51
N VAL A 179 -0.11 9.39 5.83
CA VAL A 179 -0.21 8.84 7.18
C VAL A 179 1.05 8.07 7.52
N ALA A 180 1.43 8.12 8.80
CA ALA A 180 2.48 7.32 9.40
C ALA A 180 1.86 6.44 10.48
N LEU A 181 1.88 5.12 10.29
CA LEU A 181 1.31 4.14 11.20
C LEU A 181 2.44 3.36 11.87
N GLU A 182 2.40 3.24 13.20
CA GLU A 182 3.49 2.71 14.01
C GLU A 182 3.09 1.46 14.79
N LEU A 183 4.02 0.52 14.90
CA LEU A 183 3.96 -0.61 15.82
C LEU A 183 4.36 -0.12 17.22
N SER A 184 3.47 0.63 17.86
CA SER A 184 3.68 1.27 19.16
C SER A 184 2.62 0.84 20.19
N GLU A 185 2.88 1.09 21.46
CA GLU A 185 1.88 0.92 22.51
C GLU A 185 0.78 2.00 22.39
N GLN A 186 -0.45 1.65 22.76
CA GLN A 186 -1.58 2.60 22.76
C GLN A 186 -1.32 3.80 23.68
N GLY A 187 -1.86 4.96 23.31
CA GLY A 187 -1.87 6.14 24.19
C GLY A 187 -0.56 6.92 24.26
N HIS A 188 0.43 6.59 23.43
CA HIS A 188 1.65 7.37 23.26
C HIS A 188 1.49 8.54 22.26
N GLY A 189 0.31 8.67 21.64
CA GLY A 189 -0.01 9.70 20.65
C GLY A 189 0.41 9.36 19.22
N ASP A 190 1.12 8.26 19.02
CA ASP A 190 1.45 7.72 17.70
C ASP A 190 0.22 7.03 17.08
N MET A 191 0.00 7.23 15.78
CA MET A 191 -1.06 6.51 15.07
C MET A 191 -0.66 5.04 14.91
N LEU A 192 -1.54 4.12 15.27
CA LEU A 192 -1.20 2.70 15.35
C LEU A 192 -1.35 1.99 14.01
N LEU A 193 -0.36 1.15 13.69
CA LEU A 193 -0.44 0.16 12.62
C LEU A 193 -1.22 -1.06 13.13
N GLN A 194 -2.49 -1.14 12.76
CA GLN A 194 -3.43 -2.16 13.21
C GLN A 194 -4.36 -2.59 12.07
N PRO A 195 -4.95 -3.81 12.14
CA PRO A 195 -5.95 -4.22 11.16
C PRO A 195 -7.19 -3.35 11.17
N GLY A 196 -7.65 -2.92 10.00
CA GLY A 196 -8.83 -2.08 9.87
C GLY A 196 -8.91 -1.31 8.57
N TYR A 197 -9.90 -0.42 8.50
CA TYR A 197 -10.06 0.53 7.41
C TYR A 197 -9.57 1.90 7.84
N TYR A 198 -8.87 2.58 6.93
CA TYR A 198 -8.38 3.93 7.12
C TYR A 198 -8.95 4.83 6.03
N VAL A 199 -9.65 5.87 6.45
CA VAL A 199 -10.28 6.85 5.55
C VAL A 199 -9.43 8.10 5.54
N CYS A 200 -8.99 8.50 4.36
CA CYS A 200 -8.22 9.70 4.14
C CYS A 200 -9.07 10.74 3.40
N PHE A 201 -9.27 11.91 3.99
CA PHE A 201 -10.02 13.01 3.39
C PHE A 201 -9.09 14.00 2.69
N ALA A 202 -9.51 14.49 1.52
CA ALA A 202 -8.82 15.54 0.76
C ALA A 202 -8.58 16.81 1.59
N GLN A 203 -9.58 17.17 2.39
CA GLN A 203 -9.56 18.31 3.28
C GLN A 203 -9.74 17.84 4.72
N PRO A 204 -9.19 18.56 5.73
CA PRO A 204 -9.41 18.20 7.11
C PRO A 204 -10.89 18.19 7.44
N VAL A 205 -11.31 17.22 8.25
CA VAL A 205 -12.69 17.10 8.72
C VAL A 205 -12.70 17.29 10.24
N GLU A 206 -13.68 18.03 10.74
CA GLU A 206 -13.84 18.28 12.17
C GLU A 206 -14.05 16.97 12.94
N GLU A 207 -13.27 16.78 14.00
CA GLU A 207 -13.31 15.60 14.88
C GLU A 207 -14.70 15.34 15.51
N SER A 208 -15.48 16.40 15.73
CA SER A 208 -16.82 16.33 16.34
C SER A 208 -17.89 15.76 15.40
N LYS A 209 -17.61 15.60 14.10
CA LYS A 209 -18.60 15.16 13.14
C LYS A 209 -18.91 13.67 13.29
N PRO A 210 -20.20 13.27 13.31
CA PRO A 210 -20.59 11.88 13.39
C PRO A 210 -20.45 11.21 12.02
N LEU A 211 -19.22 10.81 11.68
CA LEU A 211 -18.90 10.09 10.46
C LEU A 211 -19.01 8.57 10.68
N SER A 212 -19.43 7.88 9.63
CA SER A 212 -19.56 6.43 9.61
C SER A 212 -19.18 5.87 8.25
N ILE A 213 -18.81 4.59 8.19
CA ILE A 213 -18.55 3.86 6.96
C ILE A 213 -19.54 2.70 6.83
N ASN A 214 -20.06 2.46 5.63
CA ASN A 214 -20.92 1.31 5.35
C ASN A 214 -20.15 0.13 4.73
N HIS A 215 -20.83 -1.01 4.59
CA HIS A 215 -20.30 -2.22 3.94
C HIS A 215 -19.84 -2.05 2.48
N GLN A 216 -20.20 -0.95 1.80
CA GLN A 216 -19.73 -0.60 0.45
C GLN A 216 -18.55 0.38 0.50
N LEU A 217 -17.96 0.56 1.68
CA LEU A 217 -16.82 1.46 1.96
C LEU A 217 -17.13 2.93 1.68
N ARG A 218 -18.39 3.34 1.86
CA ARG A 218 -18.84 4.72 1.73
C ARG A 218 -18.85 5.42 3.05
N VAL A 219 -18.29 6.62 3.09
CA VAL A 219 -18.43 7.51 4.24
C VAL A 219 -19.81 8.15 4.22
N LEU A 220 -20.46 8.16 5.37
CA LEU A 220 -21.73 8.83 5.62
C LEU A 220 -21.61 9.80 6.78
N GLU A 221 -22.25 10.96 6.64
CA GLU A 221 -22.48 11.95 7.70
C GLU A 221 -23.97 11.90 8.05
N GLN A 222 -24.29 11.52 9.29
CA GLN A 222 -25.68 11.39 9.77
C GLN A 222 -26.56 10.47 8.88
N GLY A 223 -25.96 9.43 8.28
CA GLY A 223 -26.65 8.45 7.44
C GLY A 223 -26.85 8.86 5.98
N VAL A 224 -26.39 10.05 5.58
CA VAL A 224 -26.34 10.50 4.19
C VAL A 224 -24.91 10.40 3.68
N GLU A 225 -24.70 10.07 2.41
CA GLU A 225 -23.37 10.02 1.82
C GLU A 225 -22.61 11.33 2.04
N PHE A 226 -21.37 11.23 2.50
CA PHE A 226 -20.52 12.38 2.75
C PHE A 226 -20.15 13.07 1.44
N THR A 227 -20.36 14.40 1.39
CA THR A 227 -20.22 15.20 0.16
C THR A 227 -19.26 16.38 0.29
N ALA A 228 -18.74 16.68 1.49
CA ALA A 228 -17.97 17.90 1.71
C ALA A 228 -16.63 17.92 0.94
N CYS A 229 -15.98 16.78 0.79
CA CYS A 229 -14.74 16.64 0.01
C CYS A 229 -14.55 15.20 -0.51
N GLY A 230 -13.52 15.00 -1.35
CA GLY A 230 -13.09 13.67 -1.76
C GLY A 230 -12.43 12.89 -0.63
N TYR A 231 -12.43 11.56 -0.71
CA TYR A 231 -11.75 10.71 0.25
C TYR A 231 -11.26 9.40 -0.38
N SER A 232 -10.28 8.74 0.23
CA SER A 232 -9.86 7.39 -0.12
C SER A 232 -10.02 6.43 1.05
N VAL A 233 -10.26 5.16 0.76
CA VAL A 233 -10.35 4.10 1.77
C VAL A 233 -9.22 3.12 1.56
N LEU A 234 -8.38 2.97 2.58
CA LEU A 234 -7.37 1.94 2.69
C LEU A 234 -7.88 0.82 3.60
N GLU A 235 -7.41 -0.40 3.37
CA GLU A 235 -7.63 -1.55 4.23
C GLU A 235 -6.27 -2.14 4.61
N ILE A 236 -6.09 -2.48 5.88
CA ILE A 236 -4.93 -3.22 6.37
C ILE A 236 -5.42 -4.52 6.98
N GLU A 237 -4.91 -5.66 6.48
CA GLU A 237 -5.33 -6.99 6.89
C GLU A 237 -4.14 -7.84 7.36
N PRO A 238 -4.35 -8.75 8.35
CA PRO A 238 -3.35 -9.72 8.78
C PRO A 238 -3.33 -10.93 7.86
N SER A 239 -3.06 -10.69 6.59
CA SER A 239 -3.04 -11.69 5.53
C SER A 239 -1.92 -11.38 4.54
N PHE A 240 -1.53 -12.38 3.76
CA PHE A 240 -0.66 -12.22 2.61
C PHE A 240 -1.43 -12.72 1.40
N THR A 241 -1.89 -11.80 0.56
CA THR A 241 -2.82 -12.09 -0.54
C THR A 241 -2.14 -12.13 -1.91
N ILE A 242 -0.84 -11.81 -1.98
CA ILE A 242 -0.07 -11.84 -3.22
C ILE A 242 0.73 -13.14 -3.34
N ASP A 243 1.15 -13.50 -4.56
CA ASP A 243 2.09 -14.59 -4.75
C ASP A 243 3.54 -14.15 -4.50
N ARG A 244 4.46 -15.12 -4.42
CA ARG A 244 5.88 -14.86 -4.17
C ARG A 244 6.56 -14.05 -5.29
N THR A 245 6.10 -14.20 -6.52
CA THR A 245 6.65 -13.43 -7.65
C THR A 245 6.38 -11.95 -7.43
N HIS A 246 5.17 -11.62 -7.00
CA HIS A 246 4.79 -10.26 -6.65
C HIS A 246 5.61 -9.71 -5.48
N GLU A 247 5.93 -10.51 -4.45
CA GLU A 247 6.78 -10.08 -3.33
C GLU A 247 8.19 -9.69 -3.81
N LEU A 248 8.82 -10.53 -4.65
CA LEU A 248 10.11 -10.24 -5.26
C LEU A 248 10.07 -8.97 -6.12
N ASP A 249 8.93 -8.68 -6.75
CA ASP A 249 8.73 -7.47 -7.53
C ASP A 249 8.64 -6.21 -6.67
N GLN A 250 8.04 -6.29 -5.48
CA GLN A 250 8.04 -5.18 -4.54
C GLN A 250 9.46 -4.86 -4.06
N ASP A 251 10.26 -5.89 -3.75
CA ASP A 251 11.65 -5.73 -3.33
C ASP A 251 12.54 -5.20 -4.46
N ALA A 252 12.36 -5.67 -5.69
CA ALA A 252 13.07 -5.15 -6.86
C ALA A 252 12.69 -3.70 -7.15
N ALA A 253 11.41 -3.34 -7.09
CA ALA A 253 10.95 -1.96 -7.27
C ALA A 253 11.57 -1.01 -6.22
N ARG A 254 11.69 -1.46 -4.97
CA ARG A 254 12.36 -0.69 -3.89
C ARG A 254 13.83 -0.45 -4.21
N LEU A 255 14.57 -1.46 -4.67
CA LEU A 255 15.97 -1.28 -5.08
C LEU A 255 16.12 -0.34 -6.28
N VAL A 256 15.23 -0.42 -7.27
CA VAL A 256 15.24 0.52 -8.40
C VAL A 256 14.97 1.95 -7.92
N ALA A 257 14.06 2.13 -6.95
CA ALA A 257 13.81 3.43 -6.33
C ALA A 257 15.05 3.96 -5.57
N GLU A 258 15.79 3.10 -4.86
CA GLU A 258 17.06 3.45 -4.20
C GLU A 258 18.18 3.84 -5.18
N LEU A 259 18.16 3.32 -6.40
CA LEU A 259 19.17 3.60 -7.43
C LEU A 259 18.97 4.94 -8.17
N ASP A 260 17.98 5.73 -7.75
CA ASP A 260 17.74 7.14 -8.11
C ASP A 260 17.80 7.41 -9.63
N GLY A 261 16.92 6.73 -10.38
CA GLY A 261 16.63 7.07 -11.78
C GLY A 261 17.77 6.87 -12.78
N LYS A 262 18.82 6.12 -12.42
CA LYS A 262 19.83 5.69 -13.41
C LYS A 262 19.15 4.83 -14.47
N ASN A 263 19.56 4.98 -15.73
CA ASN A 263 19.11 4.12 -16.83
C ASN A 263 19.65 2.70 -16.58
N VAL A 264 18.90 1.91 -15.81
CA VAL A 264 19.16 0.50 -15.58
C VAL A 264 18.62 -0.25 -16.79
N ASP A 265 19.45 -1.01 -17.49
CA ASP A 265 18.96 -1.84 -18.60
C ASP A 265 18.25 -3.11 -18.09
N SER A 266 17.64 -3.85 -19.01
CA SER A 266 16.90 -5.08 -18.70
C SER A 266 17.76 -6.16 -18.01
N SER A 267 19.02 -6.30 -18.44
CA SER A 267 19.96 -7.25 -17.85
C SER A 267 20.34 -6.90 -16.42
N ALA A 268 20.44 -5.61 -16.10
CA ALA A 268 20.73 -5.16 -14.74
C ALA A 268 19.54 -5.37 -13.81
N ILE A 269 18.28 -5.28 -14.28
CA ILE A 269 17.09 -5.63 -13.49
C ILE A 269 17.00 -7.14 -13.24
N GLU A 270 17.32 -7.98 -14.22
CA GLU A 270 17.38 -9.44 -14.03
C GLU A 270 18.48 -9.85 -13.05
N ALA A 271 19.65 -9.23 -13.16
CA ALA A 271 20.73 -9.41 -12.20
C ALA A 271 20.30 -8.96 -10.80
N LEU A 272 19.62 -7.81 -10.68
CA LEU A 272 19.06 -7.35 -9.41
C LEU A 272 18.02 -8.33 -8.85
N ARG A 273 17.08 -8.86 -9.65
CA ARG A 273 16.12 -9.88 -9.19
C ARG A 273 16.82 -11.17 -8.78
N SER A 274 17.83 -11.63 -9.50
CA SER A 274 18.60 -12.80 -9.09
C SER A 274 19.36 -12.54 -7.77
N VAL A 275 19.88 -11.34 -7.58
CA VAL A 275 20.52 -10.92 -6.32
C VAL A 275 19.48 -10.80 -5.20
N VAL A 276 18.30 -10.26 -5.48
CA VAL A 276 17.18 -10.16 -4.53
C VAL A 276 16.69 -11.54 -4.14
N ASP A 277 16.47 -12.45 -5.09
CA ASP A 277 16.04 -13.82 -4.80
C ASP A 277 17.10 -14.58 -4.00
N ALA A 278 18.38 -14.44 -4.36
CA ALA A 278 19.47 -15.03 -3.59
C ALA A 278 19.57 -14.43 -2.17
N ALA A 279 19.48 -13.11 -2.05
CA ALA A 279 19.49 -12.42 -0.77
C ALA A 279 18.23 -12.76 0.05
N ASP A 280 17.09 -12.92 -0.59
CA ASP A 280 15.83 -13.30 0.04
C ASP A 280 15.91 -14.72 0.59
N LYS A 281 16.38 -15.69 -0.21
CA LYS A 281 16.69 -17.05 0.25
C LYS A 281 17.61 -17.04 1.47
N PHE A 282 18.67 -16.23 1.43
CA PHE A 282 19.58 -16.10 2.57
C PHE A 282 18.90 -15.49 3.80
N ARG A 283 18.14 -14.39 3.65
CA ARG A 283 17.39 -13.74 4.73
C ARG A 283 16.36 -14.70 5.35
N ARG A 284 15.63 -15.44 4.53
CA ARG A 284 14.64 -16.42 4.96
C ARG A 284 15.28 -17.60 5.69
N LEU A 285 16.45 -18.04 5.23
CA LEU A 285 17.24 -19.04 5.93
C LEU A 285 17.73 -18.49 7.28
N GLU A 286 18.37 -17.31 7.30
CA GLU A 286 18.80 -16.65 8.53
C GLU A 286 17.63 -16.50 9.51
N ARG A 287 16.45 -16.10 9.01
CA ARG A 287 15.22 -15.99 9.80
C ARG A 287 14.78 -17.33 10.37
N ALA A 288 14.81 -18.41 9.58
CA ALA A 288 14.51 -19.76 10.06
C ALA A 288 15.48 -20.18 11.18
N TRP A 289 16.77 -19.88 11.03
CA TRP A 289 17.78 -20.15 12.07
C TRP A 289 17.54 -19.32 13.33
N GLN A 290 17.27 -18.02 13.20
CA GLN A 290 16.93 -17.13 14.32
C GLN A 290 15.71 -17.64 15.09
N LEU A 291 14.64 -18.04 14.39
CA LEU A 291 13.43 -18.57 15.02
C LEU A 291 13.67 -19.94 15.66
N ALA A 292 14.43 -20.82 15.00
CA ALA A 292 14.72 -22.15 15.53
C ALA A 292 15.68 -22.14 16.74
N SER A 293 16.51 -21.10 16.87
CA SER A 293 17.46 -20.94 17.98
C SER A 293 16.87 -20.22 19.20
N LYS A 294 15.68 -19.60 19.07
CA LYS A 294 14.92 -19.10 20.22
C LYS A 294 14.43 -20.25 21.09
N ASN A 295 14.25 -19.97 22.39
CA ASN A 295 13.61 -20.90 23.29
C ASN A 295 12.15 -21.14 22.83
N PRO A 296 11.68 -22.40 22.68
CA PRO A 296 10.31 -22.68 22.27
C PRO A 296 9.23 -21.99 23.11
N ALA A 297 9.50 -21.74 24.40
CA ALA A 297 8.59 -21.03 25.30
C ALA A 297 8.45 -19.53 24.98
N GLU A 298 9.34 -18.95 24.17
CA GLU A 298 9.36 -17.54 23.78
C GLU A 298 8.81 -17.31 22.36
N LEU A 299 8.50 -18.38 21.62
CA LEU A 299 7.94 -18.28 20.27
C LEU A 299 6.45 -17.97 20.34
N THR A 300 6.05 -16.86 19.71
CA THR A 300 4.64 -16.55 19.46
C THR A 300 4.02 -17.55 18.47
N VAL A 301 2.69 -17.58 18.37
CA VAL A 301 1.99 -18.40 17.37
C VAL A 301 2.46 -18.04 15.96
N SER A 302 2.58 -16.74 15.66
CA SER A 302 3.08 -16.23 14.38
C SER A 302 4.52 -16.69 14.09
N ASP A 303 5.39 -16.68 15.10
CA ASP A 303 6.77 -17.17 14.98
C ASP A 303 6.80 -18.67 14.63
N GLN A 304 5.94 -19.48 15.27
CA GLN A 304 5.84 -20.92 15.00
C GLN A 304 5.30 -21.19 13.58
N GLU A 305 4.26 -20.48 13.16
CA GLU A 305 3.69 -20.59 11.82
C GLU A 305 4.69 -20.18 10.74
N LEU A 306 5.40 -19.06 10.93
CA LEU A 306 6.45 -18.62 10.01
C LEU A 306 7.57 -19.66 9.91
N LEU A 307 8.06 -20.19 11.05
CA LEU A 307 9.09 -21.23 11.06
C LEU A 307 8.63 -22.51 10.36
N ALA A 308 7.39 -22.96 10.59
CA ALA A 308 6.82 -24.12 9.91
C ALA A 308 6.76 -23.91 8.39
N ASN A 309 6.29 -22.73 7.95
CA ASN A 309 6.24 -22.36 6.54
C ASN A 309 7.65 -22.31 5.90
N LEU A 310 8.64 -21.77 6.61
CA LEU A 310 10.04 -21.73 6.14
C LEU A 310 10.65 -23.13 6.03
N LYS A 311 10.36 -24.04 6.96
CA LYS A 311 10.81 -25.44 6.91
C LYS A 311 10.19 -26.24 5.77
N LEU A 312 8.96 -25.91 5.39
CA LEU A 312 8.25 -26.55 4.29
C LEU A 312 8.61 -25.97 2.92
N ASP A 313 9.38 -24.88 2.85
CA ASP A 313 9.80 -24.31 1.57
C ASP A 313 10.77 -25.26 0.84
N PRO A 314 10.43 -25.76 -0.36
CA PRO A 314 11.27 -26.69 -1.13
C PRO A 314 12.65 -26.13 -1.48
N GLU A 315 12.80 -24.83 -1.63
CA GLU A 315 14.08 -24.18 -1.94
C GLU A 315 14.99 -24.05 -0.72
N LEU A 316 14.40 -23.94 0.47
CA LEU A 316 15.15 -23.87 1.73
C LEU A 316 15.42 -25.26 2.31
N ALA A 317 14.56 -26.23 2.02
CA ALA A 317 14.64 -27.59 2.54
C ALA A 317 16.04 -28.22 2.48
N PRO A 318 16.82 -28.12 1.37
CA PRO A 318 18.18 -28.67 1.28
C PRO A 318 19.13 -28.12 2.35
N PHE A 319 18.90 -26.90 2.83
CA PHE A 319 19.78 -26.19 3.76
C PHE A 319 19.27 -26.24 5.21
N LEU A 320 17.98 -26.56 5.42
CA LEU A 320 17.36 -26.62 6.75
C LEU A 320 17.37 -28.03 7.35
N HIS A 321 17.85 -29.06 6.63
CA HIS A 321 18.02 -30.42 7.15
C HIS A 321 18.92 -30.51 8.40
N ALA A 322 19.75 -29.50 8.66
CA ALA A 322 20.61 -29.42 9.85
C ALA A 322 19.91 -28.83 11.10
N LEU A 323 18.65 -28.37 10.99
CA LEU A 323 17.85 -27.81 12.10
C LEU A 323 16.89 -28.85 12.72
N GLY A 324 17.21 -30.14 12.57
CA GLY A 324 16.52 -31.28 13.18
C GLY A 324 17.20 -31.75 14.45
#